data_AF-A0A7J7RSI3-F1
#
_entry.id   AF-A0A7J7RSI3-F1
#
_cell.length_a   1.000
_cell.length_b   1.000
_cell.length_c   1.000
_cell.angle_alpha   90.00
_cell.angle_beta   90.00
_cell.angle_gamma   90.00
#
_symmetry.space_group_name_H-M   'P 1'
#
loop_
_entity.id
_entity.type
_entity.pdbx_description
1 polymer ?
#
loop_
_entity_poly.entity_id
_entity_poly.type
_entity_poly.pdbx_seq_one_letter_code
_entity_poly.pdbx_strand_id
1 'polypeptide(L)'
;MVEEVLRLFKDEVLPKLSHFRECVNHGDLNDHNILVEPSEPASGEAAFRVSGILDFDDMSCGYYVFEVAIAIMYMMIESRDPMGVGGHVLAGFESVIPLTPAERGALFLLVCGRFCQSLVMAAHSCRLHPENAEYLMITAKTGWKHLQQMFAMGRRAVEDLWFDTARSYGSGVPV
;
A
#
# COMPACT_ATOMS: atom_id res chain seq x y z
N MET A 1 -14.40 13.17 3.21
CA MET A 1 -13.11 12.44 3.31
C MET A 1 -12.50 12.19 1.93
N VAL A 2 -13.18 11.49 1.02
CA VAL A 2 -12.67 11.28 -0.36
C VAL A 2 -12.36 12.59 -1.09
N GLU A 3 -13.27 13.56 -1.05
CA GLU A 3 -13.05 14.88 -1.66
C GLU A 3 -11.83 15.60 -1.09
N GLU A 4 -11.59 15.48 0.21
CA GLU A 4 -10.44 16.07 0.89
C GLU A 4 -9.14 15.39 0.48
N VAL A 5 -9.12 14.04 0.41
CA VAL A 5 -7.96 13.30 -0.11
C VAL A 5 -7.67 13.71 -1.55
N LEU A 6 -8.69 13.82 -2.40
CA LEU A 6 -8.54 14.23 -3.80
C LEU A 6 -8.00 15.66 -3.92
N ARG A 7 -8.46 16.58 -3.06
CA ARG A 7 -7.94 17.94 -2.99
C ARG A 7 -6.46 17.95 -2.59
N LEU A 8 -6.11 17.26 -1.50
CA LEU A 8 -4.72 17.15 -1.03
C LEU A 8 -3.81 16.48 -2.06
N PHE A 9 -4.29 15.46 -2.78
CA PHE A 9 -3.54 14.83 -3.86
C PHE A 9 -3.23 15.83 -4.98
N LYS A 10 -4.23 16.61 -5.41
CA LYS A 10 -4.04 17.65 -6.44
C LYS A 10 -3.08 18.75 -5.99
N ASP A 11 -3.16 19.16 -4.73
CA ASP A 11 -2.38 20.29 -4.21
C ASP A 11 -0.94 19.87 -3.84
N GLU A 12 -0.73 18.63 -3.37
CA GLU A 12 0.55 18.23 -2.77
C GLU A 12 1.31 17.13 -3.52
N VAL A 13 0.61 16.29 -4.30
CA VAL A 13 1.22 15.14 -5.00
C VAL A 13 1.41 15.44 -6.48
N LEU A 14 0.37 15.89 -7.18
CA LEU A 14 0.46 16.19 -8.62
C LEU A 14 1.62 17.14 -8.99
N PRO A 15 1.90 18.23 -8.26
CA PRO A 15 3.00 19.13 -8.59
C PRO A 15 4.39 18.49 -8.42
N LYS A 16 4.49 17.35 -7.73
CA LYS A 16 5.75 16.68 -7.41
C LYS A 16 6.05 15.48 -8.32
N LEU A 17 5.12 15.09 -9.20
CA LEU A 17 5.25 13.87 -10.04
C LEU A 17 6.56 13.84 -10.84
N SER A 18 7.02 14.97 -11.35
CA SER A 18 8.30 15.07 -12.10
C SER A 18 9.54 14.76 -11.25
N HIS A 19 9.41 14.65 -9.93
CA HIS A 19 10.48 14.28 -9.00
C HIS A 19 10.38 12.81 -8.54
N PHE A 20 9.36 12.08 -8.97
CA PHE A 20 9.23 10.65 -8.68
C PHE A 20 9.92 9.85 -9.76
N ARG A 21 10.40 8.65 -9.41
CA ARG A 21 11.04 7.76 -10.37
C ARG A 21 10.00 6.92 -11.06
N GLU A 22 10.02 6.97 -12.39
CA GLU A 22 9.11 6.19 -13.23
C GLU A 22 9.42 4.69 -13.14
N CYS A 23 8.37 3.89 -13.22
CA CYS A 23 8.48 2.44 -13.37
C CYS A 23 7.26 1.88 -14.09
N VAL A 24 7.32 0.58 -14.40
CA VAL A 24 6.13 -0.17 -14.76
C VAL A 24 5.46 -0.63 -13.47
N ASN A 25 4.23 -0.18 -13.25
CA ASN A 25 3.41 -0.61 -12.14
C ASN A 25 2.64 -1.88 -12.52
N HIS A 26 2.47 -2.78 -11.56
CA HIS A 26 1.53 -3.89 -11.70
C HIS A 26 0.08 -3.39 -11.63
N GLY A 27 -0.18 -2.36 -10.82
CA GLY A 27 -1.47 -1.66 -10.76
C GLY A 27 -2.52 -2.29 -9.83
N ASP A 28 -2.38 -3.58 -9.51
CA ASP A 28 -3.27 -4.30 -8.60
C ASP A 28 -2.57 -5.42 -7.81
N LEU A 29 -1.43 -5.10 -7.19
CA LEU A 29 -0.68 -6.04 -6.35
C LEU A 29 -1.36 -6.25 -4.98
N ASN A 30 -2.51 -6.94 -4.99
CA ASN A 30 -3.26 -7.36 -3.82
C ASN A 30 -2.80 -8.75 -3.30
N ASP A 31 -3.36 -9.20 -2.18
CA ASP A 31 -3.01 -10.48 -1.53
C ASP A 31 -3.36 -11.72 -2.37
N HIS A 32 -4.41 -11.65 -3.21
CA HIS A 32 -4.76 -12.73 -4.14
C HIS A 32 -3.77 -12.87 -5.31
N ASN A 33 -3.05 -11.80 -5.64
CA ASN A 33 -2.09 -11.76 -6.74
C ASN A 33 -0.65 -12.10 -6.33
N ILE A 34 -0.43 -12.47 -5.06
CA ILE A 34 0.88 -12.86 -4.54
C ILE A 34 0.85 -14.35 -4.15
N LEU A 35 1.70 -15.14 -4.80
CA LEU A 35 1.91 -16.53 -4.43
C LEU A 35 3.04 -16.63 -3.41
N VAL A 36 2.80 -17.42 -2.36
CA VAL A 36 3.79 -17.72 -1.33
C VAL A 36 3.97 -19.22 -1.18
N GLU A 37 5.20 -19.63 -0.86
CA GLU A 37 5.53 -21.01 -0.54
C GLU A 37 6.30 -21.11 0.78
N PRO A 38 6.19 -22.24 1.50
CA PRO A 38 6.99 -22.49 2.68
C PRO A 38 8.49 -22.40 2.35
N SER A 39 9.25 -21.80 3.26
CA SER A 39 10.70 -21.70 3.20
C SER A 39 11.31 -22.21 4.50
N GLU A 40 12.58 -22.62 4.45
CA GLU A 40 13.24 -23.12 5.66
C GLU A 40 13.34 -22.00 6.71
N PRO A 41 12.84 -22.24 7.94
CA PRO A 41 12.80 -21.21 8.95
C PRO A 41 14.18 -20.98 9.56
N ALA A 42 14.67 -19.73 9.51
CA ALA A 42 15.94 -19.35 10.15
C ALA A 42 15.87 -19.35 11.69
N SER A 43 14.67 -19.25 12.27
CA SER A 43 14.45 -19.02 13.71
C SER A 43 13.33 -19.87 14.34
N GLY A 44 12.85 -20.92 13.67
CA GLY A 44 11.84 -21.85 14.21
C GLY A 44 10.38 -21.41 14.07
N GLU A 45 10.11 -20.23 13.50
CA GLU A 45 8.77 -19.80 13.09
C GLU A 45 8.54 -20.11 11.60
N ALA A 46 7.31 -20.44 11.21
CA ALA A 46 6.98 -20.71 9.80
C ALA A 46 7.41 -19.52 8.90
N ALA A 47 8.39 -19.75 8.04
CA ALA A 47 8.88 -18.76 7.09
C ALA A 47 8.25 -19.01 5.72
N PHE A 48 7.77 -17.95 5.08
CA PHE A 48 7.25 -18.00 3.72
C PHE A 48 8.10 -17.12 2.81
N ARG A 49 8.24 -17.52 1.55
CA ARG A 49 8.82 -16.68 0.51
C ARG A 49 7.81 -16.45 -0.61
N VAL A 50 7.87 -15.28 -1.24
CA VAL A 50 7.10 -15.02 -2.45
C VAL A 50 7.66 -15.89 -3.58
N SER A 51 6.81 -16.70 -4.19
CA SER A 51 7.16 -17.63 -5.27
C SER A 51 6.67 -17.16 -6.64
N GLY A 52 5.71 -16.22 -6.68
CA GLY A 52 5.19 -15.68 -7.92
C GLY A 52 4.26 -14.48 -7.72
N ILE A 53 4.03 -13.77 -8.81
CA ILE A 53 3.07 -12.67 -8.94
C ILE A 53 2.17 -13.00 -10.14
N LEU A 54 0.87 -12.78 -9.99
CA LEU A 54 -0.16 -13.10 -10.98
C LEU A 54 -0.91 -11.84 -11.44
N ASP A 55 -1.66 -11.96 -12.53
CA ASP A 55 -2.65 -10.99 -13.00
C ASP A 55 -2.09 -9.60 -13.37
N PHE A 56 -1.43 -9.56 -14.52
CA PHE A 56 -0.76 -8.37 -15.04
C PHE A 56 -1.65 -7.49 -15.94
N ASP A 57 -2.97 -7.69 -15.93
CA ASP A 57 -3.89 -7.00 -16.86
C ASP A 57 -4.03 -5.49 -16.57
N ASP A 58 -3.72 -5.05 -15.34
CA ASP A 58 -3.75 -3.64 -14.92
C ASP A 58 -2.39 -2.91 -15.01
N MET A 59 -1.41 -3.51 -15.70
CA MET A 59 -0.09 -2.91 -15.84
C MET A 59 -0.13 -1.55 -16.53
N SER A 60 0.63 -0.60 -15.99
CA SER A 60 0.73 0.75 -16.54
C SER A 60 2.10 1.38 -16.28
N CYS A 61 2.44 2.41 -17.05
CA CYS A 61 3.59 3.25 -16.74
C CYS A 61 3.19 4.25 -15.63
N GLY A 62 3.91 4.23 -14.52
CA GLY A 62 3.68 5.11 -13.39
C GLY A 62 4.96 5.30 -12.58
N TYR A 63 4.88 5.24 -11.26
CA TYR A 63 6.01 5.55 -10.37
C TYR A 63 6.17 4.48 -9.29
N TYR A 64 7.40 4.25 -8.82
CA TYR A 64 7.67 3.24 -7.79
C TYR A 64 6.82 3.43 -6.53
N VAL A 65 6.67 4.69 -6.09
CA VAL A 65 5.89 5.02 -4.89
C VAL A 65 4.41 4.66 -5.03
N PHE A 66 3.87 4.59 -6.25
CA PHE A 66 2.48 4.15 -6.46
C PHE A 66 2.33 2.65 -6.17
N GLU A 67 3.30 1.84 -6.59
CA GLU A 67 3.31 0.40 -6.29
C GLU A 67 3.34 0.15 -4.78
N VAL A 68 4.22 0.89 -4.09
CA VAL A 68 4.34 0.82 -2.62
C VAL A 68 3.02 1.21 -1.96
N ALA A 69 2.38 2.28 -2.42
CA ALA A 69 1.10 2.71 -1.85
C ALA A 69 -0.03 1.67 -2.07
N ILE A 70 -0.04 0.99 -3.22
CA ILE A 70 -0.98 -0.10 -3.52
C ILE A 70 -0.75 -1.28 -2.58
N ALA A 71 0.50 -1.75 -2.49
CA ALA A 71 0.87 -2.88 -1.64
C ALA A 71 0.58 -2.60 -0.16
N ILE A 72 0.92 -1.40 0.34
CA ILE A 72 0.60 -1.00 1.72
C ILE A 72 -0.91 -1.05 1.93
N MET A 73 -1.71 -0.41 1.09
CA MET A 73 -3.17 -0.35 1.26
C MET A 73 -3.79 -1.75 1.39
N TYR A 74 -3.45 -2.69 0.50
CA TYR A 74 -3.97 -4.05 0.58
C TYR A 74 -3.46 -4.80 1.82
N MET A 75 -2.19 -4.65 2.17
CA MET A 75 -1.68 -5.25 3.41
C MET A 75 -2.34 -4.67 4.67
N MET A 76 -2.76 -3.40 4.66
CA MET A 76 -3.54 -2.81 5.75
C MET A 76 -4.93 -3.46 5.89
N ILE A 77 -5.54 -3.94 4.80
CA ILE A 77 -6.83 -4.63 4.83
C ILE A 77 -6.69 -6.02 5.47
N GLU A 78 -5.62 -6.75 5.13
CA GLU A 78 -5.40 -8.13 5.57
C GLU A 78 -4.72 -8.25 6.95
N SER A 79 -3.94 -7.24 7.35
CA SER A 79 -3.14 -7.30 8.57
C SER A 79 -3.98 -7.17 9.84
N ARG A 80 -3.58 -7.90 10.89
CA ARG A 80 -4.09 -7.71 12.27
C ARG A 80 -3.58 -6.42 12.91
N ASP A 81 -2.48 -5.89 12.42
CA ASP A 81 -2.00 -4.53 12.70
C ASP A 81 -2.01 -3.68 11.42
N PRO A 82 -3.18 -3.13 11.05
CA PRO A 82 -3.33 -2.32 9.85
C PRO A 82 -2.44 -1.07 9.83
N MET A 83 -2.15 -0.47 10.99
CA MET A 83 -1.39 0.78 10.99
C MET A 83 0.11 0.51 10.95
N GLY A 84 0.61 -0.54 11.59
CA GLY A 84 2.03 -0.87 11.58
C GLY A 84 2.52 -1.51 10.28
N VAL A 85 1.65 -2.24 9.55
CA VAL A 85 2.07 -3.06 8.40
C VAL A 85 2.77 -2.29 7.29
N GLY A 86 2.45 -1.00 7.10
CA GLY A 86 3.10 -0.16 6.10
C GLY A 86 4.62 -0.07 6.31
N GLY A 87 5.10 -0.12 7.54
CA GLY A 87 6.53 -0.15 7.86
C GLY A 87 7.22 -1.44 7.44
N HIS A 88 6.56 -2.60 7.56
CA HIS A 88 7.11 -3.88 7.12
C HIS A 88 7.21 -3.96 5.59
N VAL A 89 6.17 -3.49 4.89
CA VAL A 89 6.17 -3.40 3.43
C VAL A 89 7.30 -2.47 2.95
N LEU A 90 7.46 -1.32 3.59
CA LEU A 90 8.56 -0.40 3.28
C LEU A 90 9.94 -1.01 3.54
N ALA A 91 10.12 -1.72 4.65
CA ALA A 91 11.39 -2.40 4.94
C ALA A 91 11.77 -3.38 3.83
N GLY A 92 10.82 -4.18 3.36
CA GLY A 92 11.02 -5.12 2.25
C GLY A 92 11.32 -4.39 0.94
N PHE A 93 10.48 -3.41 0.56
CA PHE A 93 10.61 -2.69 -0.70
C PHE A 93 11.91 -1.86 -0.78
N GLU A 94 12.20 -1.06 0.25
CA GLU A 94 13.37 -0.19 0.29
C GLU A 94 14.70 -0.94 0.45
N SER A 95 14.67 -2.22 0.85
CA SER A 95 15.86 -3.09 0.83
C SER A 95 16.40 -3.34 -0.58
N VAL A 96 15.54 -3.19 -1.60
CA VAL A 96 15.89 -3.35 -3.02
C VAL A 96 15.86 -2.01 -3.74
N ILE A 97 14.80 -1.22 -3.53
CA ILE A 97 14.57 0.06 -4.21
C ILE A 97 14.25 1.14 -3.16
N PRO A 98 15.26 1.84 -2.60
CA PRO A 98 15.05 2.89 -1.61
C PRO A 98 14.21 4.03 -2.21
N LEU A 99 13.18 4.50 -1.50
CA LEU A 99 12.37 5.63 -1.96
C LEU A 99 13.13 6.96 -1.78
N THR A 100 12.95 7.88 -2.72
CA THR A 100 13.48 9.24 -2.59
C THR A 100 12.74 10.03 -1.50
N PRO A 101 13.30 11.13 -0.97
CA PRO A 101 12.58 11.98 -0.03
C PRO A 101 11.25 12.52 -0.57
N ALA A 102 11.17 12.81 -1.89
CA ALA A 102 9.96 13.29 -2.53
C ALA A 102 8.88 12.19 -2.56
N GLU A 103 9.26 10.96 -2.90
CA GLU A 103 8.37 9.79 -2.89
C GLU A 103 7.89 9.48 -1.46
N ARG A 104 8.81 9.40 -0.48
CA ARG A 104 8.44 9.15 0.92
C ARG A 104 7.47 10.19 1.46
N GLY A 105 7.72 11.48 1.16
CA GLY A 105 6.86 12.57 1.60
C GLY A 105 5.47 12.61 0.94
N ALA A 106 5.23 11.81 -0.10
CA ALA A 106 3.93 11.66 -0.74
C ALA A 106 3.18 10.39 -0.29
N LEU A 107 3.88 9.44 0.35
CA LEU A 107 3.39 8.08 0.56
C LEU A 107 2.08 8.03 1.37
N PHE A 108 1.97 8.79 2.45
CA PHE A 108 0.75 8.84 3.25
C PHE A 108 -0.48 9.22 2.40
N LEU A 109 -0.37 10.30 1.62
CA LEU A 109 -1.47 10.75 0.77
C LEU A 109 -1.76 9.75 -0.36
N LEU A 110 -0.73 9.09 -0.89
CA LEU A 110 -0.90 8.07 -1.93
C LEU A 110 -1.66 6.84 -1.41
N VAL A 111 -1.35 6.37 -0.20
CA VAL A 111 -2.10 5.27 0.44
C VAL A 111 -3.54 5.69 0.69
N CYS A 112 -3.77 6.91 1.22
CA CYS A 112 -5.13 7.44 1.36
C CYS A 112 -5.87 7.54 0.02
N GLY A 113 -5.17 7.97 -1.03
CA GLY A 113 -5.68 8.07 -2.40
C GLY A 113 -6.08 6.70 -2.95
N ARG A 114 -5.25 5.67 -2.73
CA ARG A 114 -5.56 4.31 -3.15
C ARG A 114 -6.74 3.71 -2.38
N PHE A 115 -6.88 3.97 -1.07
CA PHE A 115 -8.11 3.63 -0.34
C PHE A 115 -9.33 4.29 -0.98
N CYS A 116 -9.27 5.60 -1.27
CA CYS A 116 -10.38 6.31 -1.90
C CYS A 116 -10.73 5.72 -3.26
N GLN A 117 -9.73 5.43 -4.11
CA GLN A 117 -9.92 4.80 -5.41
C GLN A 117 -10.61 3.45 -5.25
N SER A 118 -10.07 2.55 -4.43
CA SER A 118 -10.60 1.20 -4.21
C SER A 118 -12.04 1.24 -3.68
N LEU A 119 -12.31 2.06 -2.66
CA LEU A 119 -13.63 2.17 -2.03
C LEU A 119 -14.70 2.76 -2.96
N VAL A 120 -14.34 3.78 -3.74
CA VAL A 120 -15.27 4.38 -4.72
C VAL A 120 -15.55 3.40 -5.86
N MET A 121 -14.52 2.72 -6.37
CA MET A 121 -14.68 1.71 -7.42
C MET A 121 -15.52 0.53 -6.94
N ALA A 122 -15.28 0.02 -5.73
CA ALA A 122 -16.10 -1.03 -5.12
C ALA A 122 -17.58 -0.60 -5.02
N ALA A 123 -17.84 0.61 -4.51
CA ALA A 123 -19.20 1.14 -4.40
C ALA A 123 -19.88 1.31 -5.77
N HIS A 124 -19.13 1.69 -6.81
CA HIS A 124 -19.63 1.78 -8.17
C HIS A 124 -19.94 0.39 -8.75
N SER A 125 -19.01 -0.55 -8.65
CA SER A 125 -19.17 -1.92 -9.14
C SER A 125 -20.33 -2.65 -8.46
N CYS A 126 -20.52 -2.48 -7.15
CA CYS A 126 -21.68 -3.04 -6.43
C CYS A 126 -23.02 -2.53 -6.94
N ARG A 127 -23.08 -1.29 -7.46
CA ARG A 127 -24.30 -0.75 -8.06
C ARG A 127 -24.60 -1.34 -9.43
N LEU A 128 -23.56 -1.69 -10.18
CA LEU A 128 -23.69 -2.30 -11.51
C LEU A 128 -23.94 -3.81 -11.43
N HIS A 129 -23.32 -4.48 -10.45
CA HIS A 129 -23.32 -5.92 -10.25
C HIS A 129 -23.70 -6.27 -8.81
N PRO A 130 -24.96 -6.00 -8.39
CA PRO A 130 -25.40 -6.24 -7.02
C PRO A 130 -25.29 -7.71 -6.59
N GLU A 131 -25.33 -8.65 -7.55
CA GLU A 131 -25.10 -10.08 -7.33
C GLU A 131 -23.69 -10.41 -6.79
N ASN A 132 -22.71 -9.56 -7.08
CA ASN A 132 -21.31 -9.73 -6.67
C ASN A 132 -20.96 -8.87 -5.43
N ALA A 133 -21.95 -8.23 -4.80
CA ALA A 133 -21.72 -7.25 -3.75
C ALA A 133 -20.94 -7.81 -2.55
N GLU A 134 -21.11 -9.08 -2.20
CA GLU A 134 -20.39 -9.68 -1.07
C GLU A 134 -18.87 -9.72 -1.32
N TYR A 135 -18.47 -10.12 -2.52
CA TYR A 135 -17.07 -10.15 -2.96
C TYR A 135 -16.49 -8.74 -3.11
N LEU A 136 -17.21 -7.86 -3.82
CA LEU A 136 -16.78 -6.50 -4.10
C LEU A 136 -16.66 -5.63 -2.83
N MET A 137 -17.36 -6.00 -1.75
CA MET A 137 -17.32 -5.27 -0.48
C MET A 137 -16.29 -5.81 0.51
N ILE A 138 -15.52 -6.87 0.20
CA ILE A 138 -14.50 -7.42 1.12
C ILE A 138 -13.54 -6.30 1.58
N THR A 139 -12.91 -5.61 0.65
CA THR A 139 -12.05 -4.45 0.90
C THR A 139 -12.80 -3.29 1.55
N ALA A 140 -14.07 -3.09 1.17
CA ALA A 140 -14.88 -1.98 1.68
C ALA A 140 -15.33 -2.14 3.14
N LYS A 141 -15.39 -3.38 3.66
CA LYS A 141 -15.80 -3.66 5.05
C LYS A 141 -14.88 -2.99 6.07
N THR A 142 -13.57 -2.97 5.82
CA THR A 142 -12.58 -2.40 6.75
C THR A 142 -11.87 -1.17 6.19
N GLY A 143 -11.84 -0.97 4.86
CA GLY A 143 -11.11 0.13 4.24
C GLY A 143 -11.55 1.52 4.70
N TRP A 144 -12.86 1.76 4.91
CA TRP A 144 -13.34 3.04 5.46
C TRP A 144 -12.80 3.31 6.86
N LYS A 145 -12.77 2.28 7.72
CA LYS A 145 -12.25 2.37 9.09
C LYS A 145 -10.77 2.69 9.08
N HIS A 146 -9.98 2.03 8.23
CA HIS A 146 -8.53 2.27 8.16
C HIS A 146 -8.21 3.66 7.61
N LEU A 147 -8.91 4.10 6.56
CA LEU A 147 -8.75 5.46 6.03
C LEU A 147 -9.10 6.53 7.08
N GLN A 148 -10.19 6.35 7.84
CA GLN A 148 -10.55 7.24 8.95
C GLN A 148 -9.49 7.24 10.06
N GLN A 149 -8.94 6.06 10.39
CA GLN A 149 -7.91 5.92 11.40
C GLN A 149 -6.60 6.62 10.98
N MET A 150 -6.18 6.48 9.73
CA MET A 150 -5.02 7.21 9.19
C MET A 150 -5.20 8.73 9.31
N PHE A 151 -6.38 9.24 8.98
CA PHE A 151 -6.70 10.67 9.12
C PHE A 151 -6.71 11.12 10.59
N ALA A 152 -7.26 10.30 11.48
CA ALA A 152 -7.32 10.60 12.91
C ALA A 152 -5.93 10.60 13.58
N MET A 153 -5.04 9.67 13.19
CA MET A 153 -3.65 9.66 13.64
C MET A 153 -2.85 10.83 13.05
N GLY A 154 -3.17 11.22 11.81
CA GLY A 154 -2.48 12.28 11.09
C GLY A 154 -1.19 11.81 10.42
N ARG A 155 -0.81 12.51 9.35
CA ARG A 155 0.32 12.17 8.46
C ARG A 155 1.59 11.83 9.24
N ARG A 156 2.02 12.74 10.11
CA ARG A 156 3.28 12.61 10.84
C ARG A 156 3.33 11.35 11.70
N ALA A 157 2.28 11.07 12.46
CA ALA A 157 2.27 9.91 13.36
C ALA A 157 2.31 8.58 12.59
N VAL A 158 1.61 8.51 11.45
CA VAL A 158 1.62 7.32 10.58
C VAL A 158 2.98 7.16 9.90
N GLU A 159 3.54 8.24 9.36
CA GLU A 159 4.86 8.23 8.73
C GLU A 159 5.97 7.87 9.72
N ASP A 160 5.95 8.44 10.93
CA ASP A 160 6.91 8.09 11.99
C ASP A 160 6.81 6.59 12.33
N LEU A 161 5.60 6.06 12.53
CA LEU A 161 5.36 4.63 12.78
C LEU A 161 5.94 3.73 11.67
N TRP A 162 5.64 4.06 10.41
CA TRP A 162 6.10 3.29 9.27
C TRP A 162 7.62 3.36 9.10
N PHE A 163 8.18 4.56 9.20
CA PHE A 163 9.60 4.77 8.96
C PHE A 163 10.47 4.26 10.12
N ASP A 164 9.99 4.32 11.37
CA ASP A 164 10.65 3.70 12.51
C ASP A 164 10.65 2.17 12.40
N THR A 165 9.49 1.59 12.05
CA THR A 165 9.38 0.15 11.81
C THR A 165 10.34 -0.28 10.70
N ALA A 166 10.34 0.39 9.55
CA ALA A 166 11.25 0.07 8.45
C ALA A 166 12.73 0.19 8.84
N ARG A 167 13.11 1.23 9.62
CA ARG A 167 14.49 1.41 10.11
C ARG A 167 14.96 0.27 11.01
N SER A 168 14.07 -0.32 11.81
CA SER A 168 14.43 -1.40 12.74
C SER A 168 14.97 -2.65 12.04
N TYR A 169 14.61 -2.87 10.77
CA TYR A 169 15.14 -3.95 9.93
C TYR A 169 16.55 -3.63 9.37
N GLY A 170 16.87 -2.34 9.18
CA GLY A 170 18.17 -1.90 8.67
C GLY A 170 19.31 -1.95 9.68
N SER A 171 19.00 -1.88 10.99
CA SER A 171 19.97 -1.98 12.08
C SER A 171 20.64 -3.37 12.25
N GLY A 172 20.30 -4.34 11.40
CA GLY A 172 20.84 -5.71 11.43
C GLY A 172 21.71 -6.11 10.23
N VAL A 173 21.94 -5.24 9.24
CA VAL A 173 22.74 -5.56 8.04
C VAL A 173 24.13 -4.93 8.18
N PRO A 174 25.22 -5.71 8.31
CA PRO A 174 26.58 -5.16 8.21
C PRO A 174 26.80 -4.67 6.79
N VAL A 175 27.32 -3.44 6.67
CA VAL A 175 27.87 -2.89 5.41
C VAL A 175 29.11 -3.68 4.99
#